data_AF-A0A8T6NF39-F1
#
_entry.id   AF-A0A8T6NF39-F1
#
_cell.length_a   1.000
_cell.length_b   1.000
_cell.length_c   1.000
_cell.angle_alpha   90.00
_cell.angle_beta   90.00
_cell.angle_gamma   90.00
#
_symmetry.space_group_name_H-M   'P 1'
#
loop_
_entity.id
_entity.type
_entity.pdbx_description
1 polymer ?
#
loop_
_entity_poly.entity_id
_entity_poly.type
_entity_poly.pdbx_seq_one_letter_code
_entity_poly.pdbx_strand_id
1 'polypeptide(L)'
;MRGTRFLAVFLAISLLSFAPIAEADNDTASANGLTNGVSSNGYVCSNDGCAPTDETDWWKIYGYKGDIIQIGFSGSMNNPAWWCPGDGWEADFSIHDSQGSQISIQALDDSSSSTTLSTTLSTGGYVYAKIKGKNSWCNDGLDYTLTPSINQANRDTDEDGFIDTDDACDTIQGTSTNDRMGCPDTDSDGWSDPDGGWGSANGADAFPTDSSQWLDSDNDGYGDNLNGYQGDHCPYRRGYSDNDRFGCLDSDGDGWSDADPGGLDGVENWYAHPVGMADAFPFEASQWNDTDSDGYGDNWANGNWNETRENWSIGIWYGNATEPDACPFITGSSSEDRFGCPDGDADGWSNPDANWTASDGADAFPENPTQWSDRDRDGWGDNQSEGALQVDDFPDNPSQWLDTDGDGWGDNQSYGATQVDDFPLIPSQYRDTDGDGYGDNITGFEADVCPNSSVEEVESGWISWADRLGCLDSDMDGYSNPDLFWVSHPDGFADAFPNDLSQWHDTDKDGFGDNVEYFDGDTWREAWRGDGCVATAGESTMDRWGCPDFDEDGWSDPTTHWLASPGGIADAYPEDSTQWHDRDGDGRGGG
;
A
#
# COMPACT_ATOMS: atom_id res chain seq x y z
N MET A 1 -27.73 -1.14 -43.25
CA MET A 1 -28.11 -2.45 -43.85
C MET A 1 -29.56 -2.36 -44.29
N ARG A 2 -29.83 -2.74 -45.54
CA ARG A 2 -31.17 -2.76 -46.15
C ARG A 2 -31.95 -3.97 -45.61
N GLY A 3 -33.19 -3.78 -45.21
CA GLY A 3 -34.08 -4.87 -44.78
C GLY A 3 -35.55 -4.54 -44.99
N THR A 4 -36.00 -4.72 -46.25
CA THR A 4 -37.34 -5.20 -46.66
C THR A 4 -38.61 -4.58 -46.06
N ARG A 5 -39.20 -3.68 -46.85
CA ARG A 5 -40.61 -3.26 -46.79
C ARG A 5 -41.52 -4.41 -47.25
N PHE A 6 -42.44 -4.87 -46.40
CA PHE A 6 -43.62 -5.61 -46.85
C PHE A 6 -44.79 -4.64 -47.00
N LEU A 7 -45.20 -4.46 -48.25
CA LEU A 7 -46.37 -3.68 -48.67
C LEU A 7 -47.60 -4.60 -48.51
N ALA A 8 -48.33 -4.48 -47.40
CA ALA A 8 -49.64 -5.11 -47.25
C ALA A 8 -50.72 -4.15 -47.78
N VAL A 9 -51.17 -4.42 -49.01
CA VAL A 9 -52.36 -3.76 -49.59
C VAL A 9 -53.59 -4.37 -48.91
N PHE A 10 -54.16 -3.68 -47.94
CA PHE A 10 -55.49 -4.01 -47.42
C PHE A 10 -56.55 -3.42 -48.34
N LEU A 11 -57.27 -4.32 -49.01
CA LEU A 11 -58.46 -4.08 -49.78
C LEU A 11 -59.55 -3.53 -48.85
N ALA A 12 -59.89 -2.25 -48.97
CA ALA A 12 -61.04 -1.66 -48.29
C ALA A 12 -62.34 -2.22 -48.90
N ILE A 13 -62.80 -3.35 -48.37
CA ILE A 13 -64.18 -3.78 -48.54
C ILE A 13 -65.00 -2.90 -47.61
N SER A 14 -65.80 -2.00 -48.19
CA SER A 14 -66.93 -1.35 -47.52
C SER A 14 -67.92 -2.44 -47.09
N LEU A 15 -67.66 -3.02 -45.92
CA LEU A 15 -68.64 -3.76 -45.15
C LEU A 15 -69.56 -2.72 -44.53
N LEU A 16 -70.70 -2.47 -45.18
CA LEU A 16 -71.89 -2.05 -44.45
C LEU A 16 -72.16 -3.15 -43.41
N SER A 17 -71.68 -2.91 -42.20
CA SER A 17 -71.97 -3.70 -41.01
C SER A 17 -73.48 -3.63 -40.76
N PHE A 18 -74.21 -4.64 -41.20
CA PHE A 18 -75.45 -5.03 -40.54
C PHE A 18 -75.04 -5.60 -39.18
N ALA A 19 -74.80 -4.71 -38.22
CA ALA A 19 -74.83 -5.09 -36.82
C ALA A 19 -76.24 -5.66 -36.55
N PRO A 20 -76.37 -6.81 -35.86
CA PRO A 20 -77.67 -7.24 -35.38
C PRO A 20 -78.26 -6.08 -34.56
N ILE A 21 -79.53 -5.75 -34.82
CA ILE A 21 -80.27 -4.84 -33.96
C ILE A 21 -80.34 -5.56 -32.62
N ALA A 22 -79.64 -5.04 -31.61
CA ALA A 22 -79.84 -5.51 -30.25
C ALA A 22 -81.31 -5.26 -29.92
N GLU A 23 -82.03 -6.29 -29.47
CA GLU A 23 -83.41 -6.13 -29.01
C GLU A 23 -83.37 -5.73 -27.53
N ALA A 24 -84.35 -4.96 -27.06
CA ALA A 24 -84.48 -4.72 -25.63
C ALA A 24 -84.84 -6.02 -24.89
N ASP A 25 -84.64 -6.06 -23.57
CA ASP A 25 -85.07 -7.20 -22.76
C ASP A 25 -85.97 -6.74 -21.60
N ASN A 26 -86.85 -7.64 -21.16
CA ASN A 26 -87.91 -7.39 -20.19
C ASN A 26 -87.41 -7.41 -18.75
N ASP A 27 -86.17 -7.87 -18.53
CA ASP A 27 -85.53 -7.89 -17.22
C ASP A 27 -84.10 -7.30 -17.22
N THR A 28 -83.64 -6.90 -16.03
CA THR A 28 -82.32 -6.28 -15.84
C THR A 28 -81.17 -7.28 -15.99
N ALA A 29 -81.39 -8.58 -15.79
CA ALA A 29 -80.34 -9.60 -15.89
C ALA A 29 -79.88 -9.77 -17.35
N SER A 30 -80.84 -9.72 -18.27
CA SER A 30 -80.66 -9.96 -19.70
C SER A 30 -80.49 -8.70 -20.54
N ALA A 31 -80.74 -7.52 -19.97
CA ALA A 31 -80.69 -6.23 -20.66
C ALA A 31 -79.45 -6.05 -21.56
N ASN A 32 -79.70 -5.75 -22.83
CA ASN A 32 -78.67 -5.58 -23.85
C ASN A 32 -77.90 -4.26 -23.70
N GLY A 33 -76.65 -4.27 -24.17
CA GLY A 33 -75.75 -3.13 -24.12
C GLY A 33 -76.04 -2.08 -25.20
N LEU A 34 -76.22 -0.83 -24.79
CA LEU A 34 -76.18 0.34 -25.65
C LEU A 34 -74.73 0.69 -25.97
N THR A 35 -74.47 1.03 -27.22
CA THR A 35 -73.15 1.49 -27.68
C THR A 35 -73.16 3.01 -27.84
N ASN A 36 -72.17 3.69 -27.27
CA ASN A 36 -72.03 5.14 -27.36
C ASN A 36 -72.15 5.65 -28.81
N GLY A 37 -73.02 6.63 -29.06
CA GLY A 37 -73.26 7.24 -30.37
C GLY A 37 -74.07 6.39 -31.36
N VAL A 38 -74.48 5.18 -30.98
CA VAL A 38 -75.27 4.28 -31.83
C VAL A 38 -76.71 4.25 -31.34
N SER A 39 -77.62 4.73 -32.18
CA SER A 39 -79.04 4.67 -31.86
C SER A 39 -79.56 3.23 -31.85
N SER A 40 -80.33 2.88 -30.83
CA SER A 40 -81.01 1.58 -30.69
C SER A 40 -82.51 1.80 -30.66
N ASN A 41 -83.27 0.97 -31.35
CA ASN A 41 -84.72 1.08 -31.41
C ASN A 41 -85.36 -0.06 -30.63
N GLY A 42 -86.52 0.19 -30.05
CA GLY A 42 -87.32 -0.84 -29.41
C GLY A 42 -88.79 -0.48 -29.45
N TYR A 43 -89.60 -1.36 -28.85
CA TYR A 43 -91.05 -1.24 -28.89
C TYR A 43 -91.64 -1.71 -27.56
N VAL A 44 -92.41 -0.85 -26.90
CA VAL A 44 -93.21 -1.23 -25.72
C VAL A 44 -94.70 -1.07 -25.99
N CYS A 45 -95.52 -1.89 -25.34
CA CYS A 45 -96.96 -1.97 -25.47
C CYS A 45 -97.58 -2.45 -24.14
N SER A 46 -98.43 -1.62 -23.54
CA SER A 46 -99.33 -2.05 -22.45
C SER A 46 -100.59 -2.71 -23.03
N ASN A 47 -101.31 -3.50 -22.23
CA ASN A 47 -102.15 -4.66 -22.57
C ASN A 47 -103.37 -4.43 -23.52
N ASP A 48 -103.49 -3.30 -24.22
CA ASP A 48 -104.62 -2.95 -25.08
C ASP A 48 -104.22 -2.60 -26.53
N GLY A 49 -104.63 -3.45 -27.49
CA GLY A 49 -104.70 -3.11 -28.92
C GLY A 49 -103.41 -3.22 -29.75
N CYS A 50 -102.29 -3.64 -29.14
CA CYS A 50 -101.00 -3.80 -29.80
C CYS A 50 -100.37 -5.21 -29.63
N ALA A 51 -99.48 -5.59 -30.54
CA ALA A 51 -98.77 -6.88 -30.51
C ALA A 51 -97.35 -6.72 -31.11
N PRO A 52 -96.29 -7.25 -30.46
CA PRO A 52 -96.30 -8.04 -29.22
C PRO A 52 -96.64 -7.21 -27.97
N THR A 53 -97.14 -7.88 -26.92
CA THR A 53 -97.39 -7.26 -25.60
C THR A 53 -96.08 -7.26 -24.81
N ASP A 54 -95.43 -6.12 -24.75
CA ASP A 54 -94.14 -5.93 -24.09
C ASP A 54 -94.15 -4.65 -23.25
N GLU A 55 -94.40 -4.75 -21.95
CA GLU A 55 -94.68 -3.56 -21.14
C GLU A 55 -93.42 -2.79 -20.74
N THR A 56 -92.24 -3.40 -20.78
CA THR A 56 -91.04 -2.81 -20.19
C THR A 56 -89.79 -3.32 -20.86
N ASP A 57 -88.95 -2.37 -21.26
CA ASP A 57 -87.67 -2.61 -21.87
C ASP A 57 -86.53 -2.07 -21.01
N TRP A 58 -85.48 -2.87 -20.85
CA TRP A 58 -84.26 -2.53 -20.15
C TRP A 58 -83.04 -2.59 -21.06
N TRP A 59 -82.19 -1.58 -20.90
CA TRP A 59 -80.93 -1.42 -21.62
C TRP A 59 -79.80 -1.11 -20.63
N LYS A 60 -78.58 -1.58 -20.89
CA LYS A 60 -77.37 -1.26 -20.11
C LYS A 60 -76.47 -0.33 -20.91
N ILE A 61 -75.85 0.65 -20.27
CA ILE A 61 -74.76 1.41 -20.88
C ILE A 61 -73.58 1.43 -19.93
N TYR A 62 -72.42 0.98 -20.43
CA TYR A 62 -71.18 0.93 -19.67
C TYR A 62 -70.43 2.25 -19.78
N GLY A 63 -69.74 2.60 -18.70
CA GLY A 63 -68.85 3.76 -18.63
C GLY A 63 -67.89 3.64 -17.45
N TYR A 64 -67.00 4.62 -17.36
CA TYR A 64 -65.98 4.73 -16.33
C TYR A 64 -66.36 5.81 -15.30
N LYS A 65 -65.62 5.90 -14.20
CA LYS A 65 -65.83 6.96 -13.20
C LYS A 65 -65.69 8.33 -13.87
N GLY A 66 -66.57 9.26 -13.52
CA GLY A 66 -66.61 10.61 -14.08
C GLY A 66 -67.24 10.75 -15.47
N ASP A 67 -67.49 9.64 -16.19
CA ASP A 67 -68.26 9.68 -17.44
C ASP A 67 -69.65 10.26 -17.19
N ILE A 68 -70.06 11.21 -18.04
CA ILE A 68 -71.44 11.72 -18.06
C ILE A 68 -72.19 10.98 -19.16
N ILE A 69 -73.05 10.06 -18.75
CA ILE A 69 -73.91 9.28 -19.62
C ILE A 69 -75.17 10.09 -19.90
N GLN A 70 -75.39 10.43 -21.17
CA GLN A 70 -76.60 11.09 -21.66
C GLN A 70 -77.32 10.12 -22.60
N ILE A 71 -78.61 9.89 -22.35
CA ILE A 71 -79.41 9.01 -23.20
C ILE A 71 -80.59 9.83 -23.73
N GLY A 72 -80.51 10.16 -25.01
CA GLY A 72 -81.62 10.78 -25.73
C GLY A 72 -82.70 9.75 -26.00
N PHE A 73 -83.94 10.06 -25.66
CA PHE A 73 -85.11 9.26 -25.99
C PHE A 73 -85.94 10.01 -27.03
N SER A 74 -86.41 9.30 -28.05
CA SER A 74 -87.43 9.78 -28.99
C SER A 74 -88.50 8.70 -29.16
N GLY A 75 -89.74 9.04 -28.88
CA GLY A 75 -90.90 8.15 -29.02
C GLY A 75 -91.77 8.56 -30.20
N SER A 76 -92.34 7.57 -30.85
CA SER A 76 -93.31 7.76 -31.93
C SER A 76 -94.31 6.61 -31.94
N MET A 77 -95.46 6.85 -32.56
CA MET A 77 -96.43 5.80 -32.82
C MET A 77 -96.62 5.69 -34.32
N ASN A 78 -96.31 4.52 -34.88
CA ASN A 78 -96.59 4.22 -36.28
C ASN A 78 -98.04 3.71 -36.42
N ASN A 79 -98.81 4.32 -37.33
CA ASN A 79 -100.23 4.02 -37.60
C ASN A 79 -101.17 4.22 -36.40
N PRO A 80 -101.40 5.47 -35.94
CA PRO A 80 -102.43 5.73 -34.94
C PRO A 80 -103.80 5.23 -35.41
N ALA A 81 -104.51 4.51 -34.55
CA ALA A 81 -105.80 3.92 -34.87
C ALA A 81 -106.85 5.01 -35.17
N TRP A 82 -107.40 5.04 -36.38
CA TRP A 82 -108.36 6.06 -36.84
C TRP A 82 -109.67 6.15 -36.01
N TRP A 83 -109.94 5.15 -35.17
CA TRP A 83 -111.09 5.06 -34.27
C TRP A 83 -110.77 5.53 -32.83
N CYS A 84 -109.56 6.06 -32.59
CA CYS A 84 -109.11 6.59 -31.29
C CYS A 84 -108.74 8.07 -31.38
N PRO A 85 -109.75 8.96 -31.45
CA PRO A 85 -109.50 10.39 -31.48
C PRO A 85 -108.99 10.88 -30.12
N GLY A 86 -107.74 11.35 -30.10
CA GLY A 86 -107.13 11.98 -28.92
C GLY A 86 -106.47 11.01 -27.94
N ASP A 87 -106.25 9.76 -28.33
CA ASP A 87 -105.38 8.85 -27.59
C ASP A 87 -104.01 8.77 -28.27
N GLY A 88 -102.96 8.97 -27.48
CA GLY A 88 -101.57 8.99 -27.89
C GLY A 88 -100.79 7.94 -27.11
N TRP A 89 -99.52 7.73 -27.46
CA TRP A 89 -98.68 6.85 -26.66
C TRP A 89 -98.30 7.56 -25.36
N GLU A 90 -98.19 6.81 -24.27
CA GLU A 90 -97.69 7.30 -22.99
C GLU A 90 -96.64 6.32 -22.46
N ALA A 91 -95.53 6.84 -21.94
CA ALA A 91 -94.49 6.02 -21.33
C ALA A 91 -93.75 6.75 -20.20
N ASP A 92 -93.03 5.98 -19.39
CA ASP A 92 -91.98 6.50 -18.51
C ASP A 92 -90.62 6.08 -19.07
N PHE A 93 -89.72 7.05 -19.20
CA PHE A 93 -88.31 6.82 -19.44
C PHE A 93 -87.53 7.16 -18.18
N SER A 94 -86.75 6.21 -17.66
CA SER A 94 -85.96 6.39 -16.45
C SER A 94 -84.54 5.85 -16.57
N ILE A 95 -83.61 6.49 -15.85
CA ILE A 95 -82.27 5.95 -15.62
C ILE A 95 -82.23 5.33 -14.23
N HIS A 96 -81.65 4.15 -14.10
CA HIS A 96 -81.44 3.44 -12.85
C HIS A 96 -79.94 3.14 -12.63
N ASP A 97 -79.51 3.10 -11.36
CA ASP A 97 -78.16 2.68 -10.98
C ASP A 97 -77.95 1.17 -11.25
N SER A 98 -76.73 0.68 -11.06
CA SER A 98 -76.40 -0.74 -11.30
C SER A 98 -77.14 -1.72 -10.36
N GLN A 99 -77.74 -1.23 -9.27
CA GLN A 99 -78.59 -2.00 -8.34
C GLN A 99 -80.08 -1.94 -8.71
N GLY A 100 -80.45 -1.19 -9.75
CA GLY A 100 -81.83 -1.01 -10.21
C GLY A 100 -82.59 0.11 -9.49
N SER A 101 -81.96 0.90 -8.62
CA SER A 101 -82.58 2.07 -7.99
C SER A 101 -82.73 3.18 -9.01
N GLN A 102 -83.90 3.83 -9.02
CA GLN A 102 -84.17 4.91 -9.96
C GLN A 102 -83.36 6.17 -9.62
N ILE A 103 -82.60 6.69 -10.58
CA ILE A 103 -81.85 7.95 -10.49
C ILE A 103 -82.72 9.11 -10.98
N SER A 104 -83.34 8.95 -12.14
CA SER A 104 -84.18 9.96 -12.77
C SER A 104 -85.30 9.30 -13.57
N ILE A 105 -86.41 10.00 -13.74
CA ILE A 105 -87.57 9.55 -14.52
C ILE A 105 -88.23 10.75 -15.20
N GLN A 106 -88.73 10.53 -16.41
CA GLN A 106 -89.55 11.47 -17.15
C GLN A 106 -90.75 10.74 -17.75
N ALA A 107 -91.94 11.23 -17.45
CA ALA A 107 -93.15 10.82 -18.16
C ALA A 107 -93.18 11.51 -19.53
N LEU A 108 -93.53 10.76 -20.57
CA LEU A 108 -93.50 11.18 -21.96
C LEU A 108 -94.81 10.78 -22.64
N ASP A 109 -95.21 11.61 -23.61
CA ASP A 109 -96.40 11.41 -24.43
C ASP A 109 -96.18 11.96 -25.86
N ASP A 110 -97.21 11.91 -26.69
CA ASP A 110 -97.19 12.44 -28.05
C ASP A 110 -96.93 13.96 -28.13
N SER A 111 -97.28 14.72 -27.08
CA SER A 111 -97.03 16.16 -26.96
C SER A 111 -95.61 16.51 -26.48
N SER A 112 -94.92 15.53 -25.86
CA SER A 112 -93.58 15.62 -25.27
C SER A 112 -92.71 14.45 -25.71
N SER A 113 -92.66 14.22 -27.02
CA SER A 113 -92.18 12.98 -27.63
C SER A 113 -90.69 12.69 -27.51
N SER A 114 -89.88 13.61 -27.00
CA SER A 114 -88.45 13.41 -26.84
C SER A 114 -87.92 14.06 -25.56
N THR A 115 -86.92 13.43 -24.95
CA THR A 115 -86.19 13.99 -23.82
C THR A 115 -84.75 13.49 -23.82
N THR A 116 -83.92 14.01 -22.93
CA THR A 116 -82.60 13.46 -22.64
C THR A 116 -82.43 13.40 -21.15
N LEU A 117 -82.16 12.21 -20.63
CA LEU A 117 -81.78 12.03 -19.24
C LEU A 117 -80.26 11.88 -19.17
N SER A 118 -79.66 12.40 -18.10
CA SER A 118 -78.22 12.32 -17.88
C SER A 118 -77.89 11.90 -16.46
N THR A 119 -76.79 11.19 -16.29
CA THR A 119 -76.20 10.87 -15.00
C THR A 119 -74.68 10.85 -15.10
N THR A 120 -73.99 11.13 -13.99
CA THR A 120 -72.54 10.99 -13.89
C THR A 120 -72.24 9.72 -13.12
N LEU A 121 -71.32 8.90 -13.63
CA LEU A 121 -70.86 7.71 -12.93
C LEU A 121 -69.91 8.07 -11.79
N SER A 122 -70.20 7.60 -10.58
CA SER A 122 -69.31 7.77 -9.41
C SER A 122 -68.21 6.72 -9.32
N THR A 123 -68.37 5.62 -10.06
CA THR A 123 -67.43 4.48 -10.21
C THR A 123 -67.65 3.88 -11.60
N GLY A 124 -66.66 3.16 -12.13
CA GLY A 124 -66.79 2.38 -13.34
C GLY A 124 -67.87 1.30 -13.21
N GLY A 125 -68.56 1.02 -14.32
CA GLY A 125 -69.65 0.05 -14.34
C GLY A 125 -70.66 0.36 -15.43
N TYR A 126 -71.95 0.27 -15.09
CA TYR A 126 -73.05 0.55 -16.00
C TYR A 126 -74.27 1.14 -15.30
N VAL A 127 -75.09 1.86 -16.05
CA VAL A 127 -76.44 2.27 -15.64
C VAL A 127 -77.47 1.62 -16.54
N TYR A 128 -78.70 1.52 -16.05
CA TYR A 128 -79.82 1.04 -16.84
C TYR A 128 -80.64 2.19 -17.41
N ALA A 129 -81.04 2.08 -18.67
CA ALA A 129 -82.17 2.82 -19.23
C ALA A 129 -83.40 1.91 -19.23
N LYS A 130 -84.49 2.39 -18.64
CA LYS A 130 -85.77 1.68 -18.59
C LYS A 130 -86.82 2.47 -19.35
N ILE A 131 -87.56 1.77 -20.20
CA ILE A 131 -88.71 2.30 -20.92
C ILE A 131 -89.91 1.47 -20.48
N LYS A 132 -90.94 2.12 -19.96
CA LYS A 132 -92.16 1.44 -19.52
C LYS A 132 -93.37 2.08 -20.20
N GLY A 133 -94.06 1.31 -21.03
CA GLY A 133 -95.33 1.72 -21.62
C GLY A 133 -96.39 1.89 -20.54
N LYS A 134 -97.25 2.91 -20.69
CA LYS A 134 -98.41 3.10 -19.81
C LYS A 134 -99.66 2.58 -20.49
N ASN A 135 -100.60 2.13 -19.67
CA ASN A 135 -101.92 1.69 -20.12
C ASN A 135 -102.81 2.92 -20.27
N SER A 136 -103.13 3.30 -21.51
CA SER A 136 -104.15 4.28 -21.81
C SER A 136 -105.49 3.58 -22.09
N TRP A 137 -106.45 4.24 -22.75
CA TRP A 137 -107.76 3.65 -23.04
C TRP A 137 -107.87 3.10 -24.47
N CYS A 138 -106.84 3.29 -25.31
CA CYS A 138 -106.69 2.80 -26.67
C CYS A 138 -105.25 2.94 -27.23
N ASN A 139 -104.69 1.80 -27.67
CA ASN A 139 -103.45 1.67 -28.45
C ASN A 139 -102.19 2.22 -27.75
N ASP A 140 -101.60 1.37 -26.91
CA ASP A 140 -100.46 1.72 -26.05
C ASP A 140 -99.09 1.47 -26.71
N GLY A 141 -99.07 1.23 -28.01
CA GLY A 141 -97.86 0.91 -28.77
C GLY A 141 -96.95 2.13 -28.93
N LEU A 142 -95.70 1.99 -28.50
CA LEU A 142 -94.66 3.00 -28.59
C LEU A 142 -93.43 2.42 -29.29
N ASP A 143 -93.12 2.96 -30.47
CA ASP A 143 -91.81 2.79 -31.09
C ASP A 143 -90.88 3.86 -30.52
N TYR A 144 -89.80 3.45 -29.87
CA TYR A 144 -88.82 4.38 -29.32
C TYR A 144 -87.43 4.18 -29.91
N THR A 145 -86.65 5.26 -29.91
CA THR A 145 -85.24 5.29 -30.26
C THR A 145 -84.45 5.86 -29.09
N LEU A 146 -83.47 5.12 -28.61
CA LEU A 146 -82.46 5.58 -27.66
C LEU A 146 -81.20 5.99 -28.40
N THR A 147 -80.67 7.18 -28.12
CA THR A 147 -79.40 7.66 -28.66
C THR A 147 -78.47 8.00 -27.48
N PRO A 148 -77.65 7.03 -27.03
CA PRO A 148 -76.68 7.26 -25.97
C PRO A 148 -75.52 8.13 -26.44
N SER A 149 -75.01 8.97 -25.56
CA SER A 149 -73.80 9.78 -25.71
C SER A 149 -73.06 9.81 -24.38
N ILE A 150 -71.78 9.47 -24.39
CA ILE A 150 -70.90 9.52 -23.21
C ILE A 150 -69.93 10.68 -23.37
N ASN A 151 -69.99 11.65 -22.44
CA ASN A 151 -68.96 12.67 -22.32
C ASN A 151 -67.86 12.16 -21.37
N GLN A 152 -66.65 12.07 -21.92
CA GLN A 152 -65.48 11.44 -21.30
C GLN A 152 -64.49 12.47 -20.74
N ALA A 153 -64.85 13.76 -20.72
CA ALA A 153 -63.92 14.83 -20.36
C ALA A 153 -63.41 14.77 -18.91
N ASN A 154 -64.15 14.11 -18.01
CA ASN A 154 -63.74 13.88 -16.62
C ASN A 154 -63.58 12.38 -16.34
N ARG A 155 -63.34 11.57 -17.38
CA ARG A 155 -63.14 10.15 -17.20
C ARG A 155 -61.89 9.93 -16.34
N ASP A 156 -62.02 8.99 -15.42
CA ASP A 156 -60.96 8.45 -14.58
C ASP A 156 -61.10 6.92 -14.67
N THR A 157 -60.31 6.32 -15.55
CA THR A 157 -60.49 4.94 -16.02
C THR A 157 -60.07 3.91 -14.97
N ASP A 158 -59.00 4.16 -14.23
CA ASP A 158 -58.46 3.28 -13.20
C ASP A 158 -58.84 3.68 -11.75
N GLU A 159 -59.52 4.80 -11.60
CA GLU A 159 -60.12 5.32 -10.39
C GLU A 159 -59.14 5.84 -9.33
N ASP A 160 -57.91 6.21 -9.72
CA ASP A 160 -56.86 6.66 -8.81
C ASP A 160 -57.01 8.12 -8.33
N GLY A 161 -57.88 8.89 -9.00
CA GLY A 161 -58.18 10.28 -8.66
C GLY A 161 -57.63 11.31 -9.64
N PHE A 162 -56.85 10.90 -10.64
CA PHE A 162 -56.47 11.70 -11.79
C PHE A 162 -57.43 11.43 -12.96
N ILE A 163 -57.72 12.44 -13.77
CA ILE A 163 -58.56 12.25 -14.96
C ILE A 163 -57.67 11.82 -16.12
N ASP A 164 -58.16 10.96 -17.03
CA ASP A 164 -57.41 10.39 -18.15
C ASP A 164 -56.68 11.44 -19.01
N THR A 165 -57.16 12.69 -19.05
CA THR A 165 -56.49 13.77 -19.80
C THR A 165 -55.26 14.36 -19.11
N ASP A 166 -55.18 14.21 -17.78
CA ASP A 166 -54.11 14.69 -16.91
C ASP A 166 -53.25 13.53 -16.37
N ASP A 167 -53.76 12.31 -16.41
CA ASP A 167 -53.10 11.07 -15.99
C ASP A 167 -52.22 10.48 -17.10
N ALA A 168 -50.93 10.34 -16.80
CA ALA A 168 -49.94 9.75 -17.69
C ALA A 168 -50.00 8.21 -17.74
N CYS A 169 -50.67 7.60 -16.77
CA CYS A 169 -50.85 6.17 -16.60
C CYS A 169 -52.34 5.80 -16.47
N ASP A 170 -53.19 6.36 -17.35
CA ASP A 170 -54.67 6.26 -17.43
C ASP A 170 -55.35 4.87 -17.28
N THR A 171 -54.60 3.79 -17.13
CA THR A 171 -55.11 2.42 -16.95
C THR A 171 -54.46 1.68 -15.78
N ILE A 172 -53.54 2.31 -15.04
CA ILE A 172 -52.74 1.75 -13.96
C ILE A 172 -52.71 2.74 -12.80
N GLN A 173 -53.39 2.37 -11.71
CA GLN A 173 -53.49 3.24 -10.54
C GLN A 173 -52.14 3.74 -10.04
N GLY A 174 -52.06 5.05 -9.81
CA GLY A 174 -50.86 5.70 -9.30
C GLY A 174 -51.13 6.86 -8.36
N THR A 175 -50.05 7.44 -7.84
CA THR A 175 -50.10 8.55 -6.88
C THR A 175 -49.06 9.63 -7.13
N SER A 176 -48.20 9.47 -8.15
CA SER A 176 -47.18 10.46 -8.51
C SER A 176 -47.79 11.82 -8.86
N THR A 177 -47.05 12.89 -8.59
CA THR A 177 -47.50 14.27 -8.77
C THR A 177 -46.48 15.23 -9.37
N ASN A 178 -45.18 14.90 -9.34
CA ASN A 178 -44.08 15.78 -9.76
C ASN A 178 -43.67 15.59 -11.23
N ASP A 179 -43.76 14.37 -11.76
CA ASP A 179 -43.41 14.02 -13.13
C ASP A 179 -44.60 13.49 -13.94
N ARG A 180 -44.75 12.17 -14.09
CA ARG A 180 -45.83 11.51 -14.81
C ARG A 180 -47.00 11.34 -13.84
N MET A 181 -47.83 12.36 -13.74
CA MET A 181 -49.00 12.39 -12.84
C MET A 181 -49.89 11.14 -13.00
N GLY A 182 -50.34 10.54 -11.89
CA GLY A 182 -51.21 9.34 -11.91
C GLY A 182 -50.49 8.01 -12.20
N CYS A 183 -49.16 8.02 -12.27
CA CYS A 183 -48.38 6.79 -12.38
C CYS A 183 -48.03 6.18 -11.00
N PRO A 184 -47.71 4.88 -10.94
CA PRO A 184 -47.23 4.23 -9.72
C PRO A 184 -46.06 5.00 -9.10
N ASP A 185 -46.11 5.15 -7.78
CA ASP A 185 -45.13 5.86 -6.94
C ASP A 185 -45.07 5.07 -5.63
N THR A 186 -44.08 4.18 -5.54
CA THR A 186 -44.05 3.13 -4.51
C THR A 186 -43.74 3.68 -3.11
N ASP A 187 -42.97 4.76 -3.01
CA ASP A 187 -42.56 5.33 -1.72
C ASP A 187 -43.27 6.67 -1.36
N SER A 188 -44.11 7.16 -2.26
CA SER A 188 -44.97 8.33 -2.08
C SER A 188 -44.23 9.65 -1.93
N ASP A 189 -43.08 9.80 -2.58
CA ASP A 189 -42.34 11.07 -2.64
C ASP A 189 -42.84 12.02 -3.74
N GLY A 190 -43.73 11.52 -4.60
CA GLY A 190 -44.37 12.23 -5.68
C GLY A 190 -43.73 12.02 -7.06
N TRP A 191 -42.65 11.27 -7.20
CA TRP A 191 -42.04 10.88 -8.48
C TRP A 191 -42.48 9.47 -8.88
N SER A 192 -42.67 9.24 -10.18
CA SER A 192 -43.19 7.96 -10.66
C SER A 192 -42.12 6.88 -10.76
N ASP A 193 -42.45 5.66 -10.35
CA ASP A 193 -41.63 4.46 -10.52
C ASP A 193 -41.22 4.28 -11.99
N PRO A 194 -40.00 3.78 -12.28
CA PRO A 194 -39.57 3.52 -13.63
C PRO A 194 -40.32 2.34 -14.25
N ASP A 195 -40.61 2.44 -15.55
CA ASP A 195 -41.25 1.37 -16.32
C ASP A 195 -40.53 1.09 -17.66
N GLY A 196 -41.13 0.22 -18.49
CA GLY A 196 -40.53 -0.19 -19.77
C GLY A 196 -40.37 0.92 -20.81
N GLY A 197 -40.97 2.10 -20.62
CA GLY A 197 -40.90 3.25 -21.52
C GLY A 197 -40.33 4.52 -20.89
N TRP A 198 -40.25 4.59 -19.55
CA TRP A 198 -39.79 5.75 -18.80
C TRP A 198 -38.88 5.30 -17.65
N GLY A 199 -37.56 5.38 -17.86
CA GLY A 199 -36.58 5.07 -16.82
C GLY A 199 -36.07 6.32 -16.09
N SER A 200 -35.17 6.13 -15.12
CA SER A 200 -34.54 7.23 -14.38
C SER A 200 -33.89 8.30 -15.27
N ALA A 201 -33.25 7.88 -16.37
CA ALA A 201 -32.68 8.78 -17.37
C ALA A 201 -33.72 9.68 -18.10
N ASN A 202 -35.01 9.36 -17.97
CA ASN A 202 -36.12 10.17 -18.47
C ASN A 202 -36.83 10.98 -17.37
N GLY A 203 -36.35 10.91 -16.13
CA GLY A 203 -36.92 11.61 -14.98
C GLY A 203 -37.92 10.78 -14.17
N ALA A 204 -37.97 9.45 -14.38
CA ALA A 204 -38.58 8.56 -13.41
C ALA A 204 -37.78 8.58 -12.10
N ASP A 205 -38.42 8.16 -11.03
CA ASP A 205 -37.76 7.94 -9.76
C ASP A 205 -36.59 6.96 -9.88
N ALA A 206 -35.39 7.43 -9.54
CA ALA A 206 -34.17 6.61 -9.52
C ALA A 206 -34.14 5.64 -8.32
N PHE A 207 -34.87 5.92 -7.24
CA PHE A 207 -34.90 5.14 -6.01
C PHE A 207 -36.35 4.86 -5.54
N PRO A 208 -37.10 3.98 -6.22
CA PRO A 208 -38.54 3.72 -5.98
C PRO A 208 -38.94 3.18 -4.60
N THR A 209 -38.00 3.06 -3.68
CA THR A 209 -38.22 2.52 -2.34
C THR A 209 -37.65 3.42 -1.25
N ASP A 210 -37.12 4.58 -1.60
CA ASP A 210 -36.52 5.55 -0.70
C ASP A 210 -37.07 6.94 -0.99
N SER A 211 -38.13 7.31 -0.26
CA SER A 211 -38.85 8.57 -0.45
C SER A 211 -38.02 9.84 -0.21
N SER A 212 -36.75 9.70 0.19
CA SER A 212 -35.83 10.80 0.35
C SER A 212 -34.92 11.03 -0.86
N GLN A 213 -34.92 10.12 -1.83
CA GLN A 213 -34.12 10.14 -3.05
C GLN A 213 -34.99 9.87 -4.28
N TRP A 214 -34.87 10.69 -5.32
CA TRP A 214 -35.60 10.49 -6.59
C TRP A 214 -34.78 10.74 -7.85
N LEU A 215 -33.57 11.29 -7.70
CA LEU A 215 -32.71 11.70 -8.80
C LEU A 215 -31.31 11.14 -8.57
N ASP A 216 -30.72 10.60 -9.64
CA ASP A 216 -29.34 10.11 -9.70
C ASP A 216 -28.73 10.61 -11.03
N SER A 217 -28.00 11.72 -10.94
CA SER A 217 -27.54 12.45 -12.13
C SER A 217 -26.37 11.78 -12.86
N ASP A 218 -25.54 11.01 -12.16
CA ASP A 218 -24.36 10.36 -12.74
C ASP A 218 -24.41 8.81 -12.76
N ASN A 219 -25.51 8.25 -12.26
CA ASN A 219 -25.83 6.84 -12.23
C ASN A 219 -24.79 6.01 -11.46
N ASP A 220 -24.43 6.46 -10.27
CA ASP A 220 -23.53 5.76 -9.37
C ASP A 220 -24.25 4.96 -8.27
N GLY A 221 -25.55 5.21 -8.08
CA GLY A 221 -26.39 4.55 -7.10
C GLY A 221 -26.56 5.31 -5.78
N TYR A 222 -26.06 6.55 -5.68
CA TYR A 222 -26.35 7.49 -4.61
C TYR A 222 -27.24 8.62 -5.14
N GLY A 223 -28.22 9.05 -4.35
CA GLY A 223 -29.21 10.01 -4.83
C GLY A 223 -28.78 11.47 -4.60
N ASP A 224 -29.02 12.33 -5.57
CA ASP A 224 -28.62 13.74 -5.58
C ASP A 224 -29.16 14.56 -4.39
N ASN A 225 -30.21 14.09 -3.70
CA ASN A 225 -30.75 14.80 -2.55
C ASN A 225 -29.82 14.62 -1.36
N LEU A 226 -28.93 15.61 -1.15
CA LEU A 226 -27.93 15.59 -0.07
C LEU A 226 -28.52 15.38 1.34
N ASN A 227 -29.75 15.84 1.59
CA ASN A 227 -30.42 15.65 2.89
C ASN A 227 -31.19 14.32 3.01
N GLY A 228 -31.25 13.53 1.93
CA GLY A 228 -31.83 12.21 1.91
C GLY A 228 -30.90 11.16 2.51
N TYR A 229 -31.33 9.91 2.52
CA TYR A 229 -30.52 8.79 2.94
C TYR A 229 -29.36 8.60 1.96
N GLN A 230 -28.13 8.52 2.51
CA GLN A 230 -26.88 8.36 1.74
C GLN A 230 -26.80 9.30 0.51
N GLY A 231 -27.17 10.57 0.68
CA GLY A 231 -27.17 11.53 -0.42
C GLY A 231 -25.79 11.75 -1.02
N ASP A 232 -25.76 11.80 -2.35
CA ASP A 232 -24.56 11.97 -3.13
C ASP A 232 -23.94 13.36 -2.91
N HIS A 233 -22.69 13.37 -2.47
CA HIS A 233 -21.90 14.57 -2.26
C HIS A 233 -21.16 15.02 -3.52
N CYS A 234 -21.14 14.20 -4.58
CA CYS A 234 -20.56 14.46 -5.88
C CYS A 234 -21.56 14.20 -7.05
N PRO A 235 -22.74 14.87 -7.10
CA PRO A 235 -23.90 14.52 -7.94
C PRO A 235 -23.68 14.40 -9.46
N TYR A 236 -22.54 14.86 -9.96
CA TYR A 236 -22.26 14.93 -11.40
C TYR A 236 -21.02 14.14 -11.79
N ARG A 237 -20.37 13.48 -10.84
CA ARG A 237 -19.17 12.69 -11.07
C ARG A 237 -19.27 11.41 -10.27
N ARG A 238 -19.61 10.37 -11.02
CA ARG A 238 -19.72 9.00 -10.54
C ARG A 238 -18.58 8.63 -9.60
N GLY A 239 -18.96 8.26 -8.39
CA GLY A 239 -18.10 7.78 -7.34
C GLY A 239 -18.69 6.59 -6.61
N TYR A 240 -17.96 6.05 -5.64
CA TYR A 240 -18.40 4.86 -4.89
C TYR A 240 -17.98 4.88 -3.41
N SER A 241 -17.50 6.02 -2.89
CA SER A 241 -17.20 6.17 -1.46
C SER A 241 -18.46 6.00 -0.61
N ASP A 242 -18.31 5.41 0.58
CA ASP A 242 -19.42 5.01 1.45
C ASP A 242 -19.19 5.18 2.97
N ASN A 243 -18.01 5.66 3.40
CA ASN A 243 -17.71 5.92 4.81
C ASN A 243 -17.77 7.41 5.19
N ASP A 244 -17.43 8.31 4.28
CA ASP A 244 -17.47 9.76 4.50
C ASP A 244 -18.53 10.46 3.63
N ARG A 245 -18.18 10.82 2.40
CA ARG A 245 -19.03 11.50 1.43
C ARG A 245 -19.54 10.44 0.47
N PHE A 246 -20.82 10.08 0.56
CA PHE A 246 -21.42 9.11 -0.35
C PHE A 246 -21.35 9.59 -1.82
N GLY A 247 -21.06 8.68 -2.75
CA GLY A 247 -21.09 8.95 -4.21
C GLY A 247 -19.89 9.75 -4.77
N CYS A 248 -18.87 9.99 -3.96
CA CYS A 248 -17.64 10.65 -4.42
C CYS A 248 -16.60 9.66 -4.92
N LEU A 249 -15.64 10.17 -5.70
CA LEU A 249 -14.55 9.35 -6.22
C LEU A 249 -13.78 8.71 -5.06
N ASP A 250 -13.60 7.41 -5.14
CA ASP A 250 -12.81 6.57 -4.26
C ASP A 250 -11.92 5.73 -5.18
N SER A 251 -10.65 6.11 -5.26
CA SER A 251 -9.73 5.60 -6.27
C SER A 251 -9.19 4.19 -5.96
N ASP A 252 -9.16 3.78 -4.69
CA ASP A 252 -8.62 2.48 -4.27
C ASP A 252 -9.67 1.52 -3.69
N GLY A 253 -10.88 2.01 -3.42
CA GLY A 253 -12.03 1.23 -3.01
C GLY A 253 -12.06 0.88 -1.53
N ASP A 254 -11.46 1.70 -0.67
CA ASP A 254 -11.49 1.53 0.78
C ASP A 254 -12.75 2.14 1.46
N GLY A 255 -13.54 2.87 0.67
CA GLY A 255 -14.78 3.52 1.05
C GLY A 255 -14.64 4.98 1.49
N TRP A 256 -13.43 5.54 1.55
CA TRP A 256 -13.19 6.96 1.82
C TRP A 256 -13.01 7.73 0.51
N SER A 257 -13.59 8.93 0.43
CA SER A 257 -13.52 9.73 -0.79
C SER A 257 -12.16 10.42 -0.97
N ASP A 258 -11.64 10.38 -2.19
CA ASP A 258 -10.49 11.16 -2.64
C ASP A 258 -10.68 12.64 -2.26
N ALA A 259 -9.57 13.32 -1.97
CA ALA A 259 -9.58 14.75 -1.76
C ALA A 259 -10.07 15.51 -3.02
N ASP A 260 -10.98 16.46 -2.82
CA ASP A 260 -11.38 17.46 -3.81
C ASP A 260 -11.15 18.89 -3.26
N PRO A 261 -9.88 19.35 -3.17
CA PRO A 261 -9.57 20.67 -2.62
C PRO A 261 -10.21 21.83 -3.37
N GLY A 262 -10.61 21.60 -4.62
CA GLY A 262 -11.24 22.59 -5.49
C GLY A 262 -12.76 22.66 -5.39
N GLY A 263 -13.41 21.64 -4.79
CA GLY A 263 -14.86 21.48 -4.85
C GLY A 263 -15.35 21.42 -6.30
N LEU A 264 -14.57 20.79 -7.19
CA LEU A 264 -14.88 20.72 -8.62
C LEU A 264 -15.87 19.61 -8.93
N ASP A 265 -15.81 18.53 -8.15
CA ASP A 265 -16.60 17.34 -8.32
C ASP A 265 -17.70 17.28 -7.25
N GLY A 266 -17.38 17.70 -6.03
CA GLY A 266 -18.31 17.71 -4.89
C GLY A 266 -19.12 18.99 -4.72
N VAL A 267 -20.09 18.94 -3.79
CA VAL A 267 -20.90 20.10 -3.37
C VAL A 267 -20.11 21.14 -2.57
N GLU A 268 -18.94 20.76 -2.05
CA GLU A 268 -18.01 21.61 -1.30
C GLU A 268 -16.56 21.14 -1.46
N ASN A 269 -15.60 21.99 -1.05
CA ASN A 269 -14.19 21.63 -1.03
C ASN A 269 -13.93 20.56 0.05
N TRP A 270 -13.15 19.54 -0.30
CA TRP A 270 -12.81 18.42 0.57
C TRP A 270 -11.30 18.22 0.61
N TYR A 271 -10.70 18.42 1.77
CA TYR A 271 -9.26 18.27 1.96
C TYR A 271 -8.97 16.96 2.68
N ALA A 272 -7.85 16.32 2.34
CA ALA A 272 -7.33 15.21 3.14
C ALA A 272 -6.79 15.68 4.48
N HIS A 273 -6.48 14.72 5.35
CA HIS A 273 -5.74 14.98 6.58
C HIS A 273 -4.45 15.78 6.28
N PRO A 274 -4.01 16.71 7.16
CA PRO A 274 -4.54 17.08 8.46
C PRO A 274 -5.54 18.20 8.50
N VAL A 275 -6.00 18.65 7.33
CA VAL A 275 -6.91 19.79 7.25
C VAL A 275 -8.37 19.33 7.17
N GLY A 276 -8.64 18.23 6.48
CA GLY A 276 -9.97 17.65 6.37
C GLY A 276 -9.97 16.15 6.61
N MET A 277 -11.00 15.48 6.10
CA MET A 277 -11.29 14.07 6.36
C MET A 277 -11.34 13.24 5.07
N ALA A 278 -10.89 13.80 3.95
CA ALA A 278 -10.71 13.02 2.73
C ALA A 278 -9.61 11.98 2.93
N ASP A 279 -9.66 10.96 2.10
CA ASP A 279 -8.60 9.98 1.99
C ASP A 279 -7.25 10.67 1.68
N ALA A 280 -6.30 10.50 2.61
CA ALA A 280 -4.92 10.97 2.47
C ALA A 280 -4.07 10.08 1.53
N PHE A 281 -4.50 8.85 1.28
CA PHE A 281 -3.82 7.84 0.49
C PHE A 281 -4.72 7.26 -0.61
N PRO A 282 -5.10 8.04 -1.63
CA PRO A 282 -6.08 7.68 -2.66
C PRO A 282 -5.74 6.46 -3.55
N PHE A 283 -4.62 5.79 -3.29
CA PHE A 283 -4.17 4.63 -4.05
C PHE A 283 -3.76 3.45 -3.15
N GLU A 284 -3.93 3.55 -1.82
CA GLU A 284 -3.52 2.56 -0.85
C GLU A 284 -4.65 2.22 0.13
N ALA A 285 -5.53 1.30 -0.27
CA ALA A 285 -6.79 0.98 0.39
C ALA A 285 -6.73 0.47 1.86
N SER A 286 -5.54 0.42 2.45
CA SER A 286 -5.34 0.10 3.86
C SER A 286 -5.08 1.32 4.73
N GLN A 287 -4.93 2.51 4.14
CA GLN A 287 -4.61 3.78 4.79
C GLN A 287 -5.53 4.87 4.25
N TRP A 288 -6.02 5.74 5.13
CA TRP A 288 -6.86 6.90 4.72
C TRP A 288 -6.68 8.14 5.58
N ASN A 289 -6.01 8.01 6.74
CA ASN A 289 -5.72 9.11 7.65
C ASN A 289 -4.21 9.23 7.85
N ASP A 290 -3.70 10.46 7.84
CA ASP A 290 -2.26 10.81 7.99
C ASP A 290 -2.14 11.96 8.99
N THR A 291 -2.10 11.62 10.29
CA THR A 291 -2.40 12.60 11.35
C THR A 291 -1.48 13.82 11.36
N ASP A 292 -0.23 13.67 10.97
CA ASP A 292 0.77 14.74 10.98
C ASP A 292 1.28 15.14 9.58
N SER A 293 0.77 14.53 8.51
CA SER A 293 1.06 14.86 7.11
C SER A 293 2.44 14.43 6.64
N ASP A 294 2.99 13.36 7.21
CA ASP A 294 4.33 12.89 6.88
C ASP A 294 4.36 11.82 5.77
N GLY A 295 3.18 11.39 5.31
CA GLY A 295 3.03 10.41 4.25
C GLY A 295 3.02 8.96 4.72
N TYR A 296 2.92 8.71 6.03
CA TYR A 296 2.65 7.39 6.59
C TYR A 296 1.26 7.33 7.21
N GLY A 297 0.57 6.21 7.02
CA GLY A 297 -0.85 6.12 7.36
C GLY A 297 -1.08 5.66 8.80
N ASP A 298 -2.13 6.21 9.43
CA ASP A 298 -2.42 5.97 10.84
C ASP A 298 -2.92 4.56 11.15
N ASN A 299 -3.49 3.85 10.18
CA ASN A 299 -3.97 2.48 10.38
C ASN A 299 -2.79 1.55 10.61
N TRP A 300 -2.98 0.54 11.46
CA TRP A 300 -1.86 -0.30 11.91
C TRP A 300 -2.12 -1.80 11.77
N ALA A 301 -1.09 -2.53 11.37
CA ALA A 301 -1.11 -3.99 11.29
C ALA A 301 -0.66 -4.66 12.60
N ASN A 302 0.23 -4.00 13.37
CA ASN A 302 0.77 -4.56 14.60
C ASN A 302 -0.28 -4.56 15.72
N GLY A 303 -0.88 -5.72 16.00
CA GLY A 303 -1.92 -5.87 17.02
C GLY A 303 -1.49 -5.49 18.44
N ASN A 304 -0.18 -5.42 18.73
CA ASN A 304 0.32 -4.95 20.02
C ASN A 304 0.04 -3.45 20.25
N TRP A 305 -0.25 -2.70 19.18
CA TRP A 305 -0.57 -1.27 19.27
C TRP A 305 -2.05 -1.02 19.59
N ASN A 306 -2.92 -2.03 19.57
CA ASN A 306 -4.35 -1.84 19.85
C ASN A 306 -4.61 -1.20 21.22
N GLU A 307 -3.88 -1.63 22.26
CA GLU A 307 -4.08 -1.13 23.62
C GLU A 307 -3.84 0.39 23.75
N THR A 308 -2.92 0.94 22.96
CA THR A 308 -2.58 2.37 22.97
C THR A 308 -3.36 3.16 21.93
N ARG A 309 -3.50 2.64 20.70
CA ARG A 309 -4.02 3.36 19.54
C ARG A 309 -5.53 3.40 19.43
N GLU A 310 -6.26 2.40 19.92
CA GLU A 310 -7.73 2.40 19.87
C GLU A 310 -8.33 3.62 20.59
N ASN A 311 -7.63 4.17 21.59
CA ASN A 311 -8.08 5.35 22.33
C ASN A 311 -7.86 6.68 21.59
N TRP A 312 -7.05 6.69 20.53
CA TRP A 312 -6.71 7.92 19.79
C TRP A 312 -7.75 8.28 18.75
N SER A 313 -8.51 7.30 18.23
CA SER A 313 -9.55 7.52 17.20
C SER A 313 -9.03 8.18 15.91
N ILE A 314 -7.76 7.94 15.56
CA ILE A 314 -7.10 8.45 14.34
C ILE A 314 -6.98 7.40 13.23
N GLY A 315 -7.28 6.14 13.53
CA GLY A 315 -7.16 5.03 12.60
C GLY A 315 -7.72 3.76 13.24
N ILE A 316 -7.59 2.64 12.53
CA ILE A 316 -8.05 1.33 13.01
C ILE A 316 -6.95 0.28 12.91
N TRP A 317 -7.12 -0.80 13.66
CA TRP A 317 -6.35 -2.02 13.42
C TRP A 317 -6.82 -2.64 12.10
N TYR A 318 -5.90 -2.75 11.15
CA TYR A 318 -6.12 -3.39 9.85
C TYR A 318 -4.95 -4.33 9.59
N GLY A 319 -5.19 -5.64 9.64
CA GLY A 319 -4.13 -6.65 9.63
C GLY A 319 -3.21 -6.65 8.41
N ASN A 320 -3.60 -5.99 7.31
CA ASN A 320 -2.82 -5.82 6.10
C ASN A 320 -2.41 -4.34 5.87
N ALA A 321 -2.39 -3.50 6.91
CA ALA A 321 -1.99 -2.11 6.78
C ALA A 321 -0.56 -2.01 6.25
N THR A 322 -0.36 -1.28 5.16
CA THR A 322 0.95 -0.98 4.58
C THR A 322 1.52 0.27 5.24
N GLU A 323 2.84 0.24 5.49
CA GLU A 323 3.63 1.38 5.99
C GLU A 323 2.94 2.19 7.11
N PRO A 324 2.54 1.53 8.22
CA PRO A 324 1.79 2.18 9.28
C PRO A 324 2.69 3.15 10.05
N ASP A 325 2.26 4.39 10.17
CA ASP A 325 3.00 5.41 10.91
C ASP A 325 3.13 5.00 12.37
N ALA A 326 4.36 4.85 12.87
CA ALA A 326 4.70 4.53 14.24
C ALA A 326 4.61 5.75 15.19
N CYS A 327 4.70 6.96 14.66
CA CYS A 327 4.75 8.25 15.36
C CYS A 327 3.68 9.27 14.87
N PRO A 328 2.37 8.94 14.88
CA PRO A 328 1.28 9.68 14.21
C PRO A 328 0.93 11.08 14.72
N PHE A 329 1.76 11.67 15.59
CA PHE A 329 1.55 13.03 16.08
C PHE A 329 2.82 13.88 15.94
N ILE A 330 3.85 13.33 15.30
CA ILE A 330 5.16 13.94 15.16
C ILE A 330 5.68 13.56 13.77
N THR A 331 5.62 14.52 12.86
CA THR A 331 6.13 14.37 11.49
C THR A 331 7.50 13.72 11.48
N GLY A 332 7.63 12.61 10.76
CA GLY A 332 8.87 11.88 10.58
C GLY A 332 9.20 11.60 9.13
N SER A 333 10.30 10.87 8.94
CA SER A 333 10.72 10.42 7.60
C SER A 333 11.41 9.05 7.61
N SER A 334 11.55 8.41 8.79
CA SER A 334 12.12 7.07 8.86
C SER A 334 11.29 6.08 8.04
N SER A 335 11.99 5.14 7.41
CA SER A 335 11.45 4.19 6.44
C SER A 335 12.01 2.76 6.56
N GLU A 336 13.01 2.53 7.41
CA GLU A 336 13.64 1.20 7.57
C GLU A 336 13.14 0.46 8.83
N ASP A 337 12.83 1.19 9.91
CA ASP A 337 12.34 0.60 11.16
C ASP A 337 10.91 1.02 11.52
N ARG A 338 10.75 2.18 12.17
CA ARG A 338 9.48 2.73 12.61
C ARG A 338 9.07 3.78 11.60
N PHE A 339 8.26 3.40 10.61
CA PHE A 339 7.75 4.33 9.60
C PHE A 339 7.17 5.60 10.25
N GLY A 340 7.45 6.77 9.67
CA GLY A 340 6.89 8.06 10.13
C GLY A 340 7.43 8.62 11.44
N CYS A 341 8.51 8.06 11.99
CA CYS A 341 9.21 8.65 13.13
C CYS A 341 10.30 9.64 12.71
N PRO A 342 10.70 10.57 13.61
CA PRO A 342 11.79 11.49 13.32
C PRO A 342 13.08 10.77 12.97
N ASP A 343 13.69 11.15 11.85
CA ASP A 343 14.97 10.66 11.34
C ASP A 343 15.84 11.91 11.10
N GLY A 344 16.92 12.04 11.87
CA GLY A 344 17.69 13.28 11.99
C GLY A 344 18.62 13.53 10.79
N ASP A 345 19.17 12.47 10.23
CA ASP A 345 20.19 12.53 9.19
C ASP A 345 19.72 11.96 7.84
N ALA A 346 18.50 11.44 7.79
CA ALA A 346 17.80 10.94 6.62
C ALA A 346 18.41 9.67 6.01
N ASP A 347 18.90 8.76 6.86
CA ASP A 347 19.38 7.45 6.45
C ASP A 347 18.29 6.35 6.43
N GLY A 348 17.09 6.68 6.92
CA GLY A 348 15.92 5.83 6.96
C GLY A 348 15.63 5.23 8.34
N TRP A 349 16.53 5.29 9.31
CA TRP A 349 16.33 4.75 10.65
C TRP A 349 15.83 5.83 11.62
N SER A 350 14.90 5.46 12.50
CA SER A 350 14.29 6.41 13.42
C SER A 350 15.23 6.79 14.56
N ASN A 351 15.26 8.08 14.91
CA ASN A 351 15.98 8.58 16.09
C ASN A 351 15.50 7.85 17.36
N PRO A 352 16.40 7.65 18.34
CA PRO A 352 16.03 7.02 19.60
C PRO A 352 15.17 7.95 20.45
N ASP A 353 14.19 7.37 21.13
CA ASP A 353 13.34 8.05 22.10
C ASP A 353 13.22 7.27 23.42
N ALA A 354 12.35 7.72 24.32
CA ALA A 354 12.20 7.12 25.66
C ALA A 354 11.66 5.68 25.66
N ASN A 355 10.96 5.27 24.60
CA ASN A 355 10.32 3.97 24.44
C ASN A 355 10.96 3.10 23.35
N TRP A 356 11.79 3.69 22.48
CA TRP A 356 12.52 2.99 21.42
C TRP A 356 13.97 3.47 21.40
N THR A 357 14.86 2.70 22.02
CA THR A 357 16.27 3.03 22.13
C THR A 357 17.08 2.39 21.02
N ALA A 358 18.36 2.76 20.86
CA ALA A 358 19.27 2.06 19.94
C ALA A 358 19.33 0.54 20.20
N SER A 359 19.13 0.12 21.45
CA SER A 359 19.07 -1.30 21.80
C SER A 359 17.79 -2.02 21.38
N ASP A 360 16.72 -1.27 21.12
CA ASP A 360 15.46 -1.79 20.59
C ASP A 360 15.44 -1.79 19.06
N GLY A 361 16.44 -1.17 18.42
CA GLY A 361 16.60 -1.06 16.97
C GLY A 361 16.45 0.36 16.41
N ALA A 362 16.40 1.39 17.25
CA ALA A 362 16.51 2.78 16.79
C ALA A 362 17.89 3.06 16.21
N ASP A 363 18.01 4.16 15.49
CA ASP A 363 19.29 4.67 15.00
C ASP A 363 20.26 4.94 16.17
N ALA A 364 21.41 4.27 16.14
CA ALA A 364 22.49 4.47 17.09
C ALA A 364 23.29 5.76 16.85
N PHE A 365 23.26 6.32 15.63
CA PHE A 365 23.99 7.53 15.25
C PHE A 365 23.10 8.57 14.53
N PRO A 366 22.16 9.25 15.23
CA PRO A 366 21.19 10.24 14.69
C PRO A 366 21.70 11.45 13.88
N GLU A 367 23.01 11.57 13.71
CA GLU A 367 23.70 12.68 13.04
C GLU A 367 24.71 12.18 12.00
N ASN A 368 24.82 10.86 11.78
CA ASN A 368 25.73 10.23 10.85
C ASN A 368 24.95 9.33 9.88
N PRO A 369 24.58 9.83 8.69
CA PRO A 369 23.69 9.11 7.77
C PRO A 369 24.33 7.90 7.08
N THR A 370 25.52 7.51 7.53
CA THR A 370 26.22 6.32 7.06
C THR A 370 26.27 5.22 8.11
N GLN A 371 25.73 5.44 9.31
CA GLN A 371 25.75 4.48 10.41
C GLN A 371 24.43 4.52 11.17
N TRP A 372 23.81 3.36 11.38
CA TRP A 372 22.55 3.26 12.14
C TRP A 372 22.58 2.20 13.24
N SER A 373 23.64 1.37 13.29
CA SER A 373 23.73 0.21 14.18
C SER A 373 25.07 0.18 14.92
N ASP A 374 25.01 -0.09 16.22
CA ASP A 374 26.15 -0.21 17.13
C ASP A 374 25.88 -1.39 18.07
N ARG A 375 26.38 -2.57 17.71
CA ARG A 375 26.01 -3.82 18.39
C ARG A 375 26.62 -3.96 19.77
N ASP A 376 27.86 -3.52 19.94
CA ASP A 376 28.61 -3.70 21.18
C ASP A 376 28.70 -2.42 22.04
N ARG A 377 28.24 -1.29 21.49
CA ARG A 377 28.06 0.01 22.17
C ARG A 377 29.35 0.72 22.48
N ASP A 378 30.35 0.55 21.62
CA ASP A 378 31.63 1.25 21.74
C ASP A 378 31.62 2.65 21.07
N GLY A 379 30.57 2.93 20.30
CA GLY A 379 30.37 4.18 19.59
C GLY A 379 31.00 4.20 18.19
N TRP A 380 31.33 3.06 17.60
CA TRP A 380 31.64 2.89 16.19
C TRP A 380 30.54 2.09 15.50
N GLY A 381 30.29 2.38 14.22
CA GLY A 381 29.11 1.89 13.53
C GLY A 381 29.37 0.65 12.70
N ASP A 382 28.46 -0.31 12.78
CA ASP A 382 28.55 -1.62 12.12
C ASP A 382 28.45 -1.57 10.58
N ASN A 383 27.99 -0.46 10.00
CA ASN A 383 27.74 -0.40 8.56
C ASN A 383 29.06 -0.23 7.79
N GLN A 384 29.39 -1.27 7.04
CA GLN A 384 30.61 -1.44 6.25
C GLN A 384 30.47 -0.98 4.78
N SER A 385 29.48 -0.14 4.46
CA SER A 385 29.26 0.31 3.09
C SER A 385 30.40 1.22 2.59
N GLU A 386 30.67 1.20 1.28
CA GLU A 386 31.75 2.01 0.70
C GLU A 386 31.49 3.51 0.94
N GLY A 387 32.45 4.18 1.59
CA GLY A 387 32.35 5.59 1.94
C GLY A 387 31.63 5.88 3.25
N ALA A 388 31.24 4.85 4.01
CA ALA A 388 30.77 5.02 5.37
C ALA A 388 31.85 5.65 6.27
N LEU A 389 31.41 6.47 7.20
CA LEU A 389 32.27 7.13 8.19
C LEU A 389 32.12 6.40 9.53
N GLN A 390 33.16 6.47 10.38
CA GLN A 390 33.11 5.90 11.74
C GLN A 390 32.76 4.40 11.75
N VAL A 391 33.38 3.66 10.83
CA VAL A 391 33.16 2.22 10.65
C VAL A 391 33.82 1.43 11.78
N ASP A 392 33.12 0.41 12.28
CA ASP A 392 33.62 -0.58 13.23
C ASP A 392 34.04 -1.88 12.51
N ASP A 393 35.34 -2.15 12.51
CA ASP A 393 35.92 -3.39 11.97
C ASP A 393 35.73 -4.61 12.90
N PHE A 394 35.34 -4.38 14.17
CA PHE A 394 35.08 -5.40 15.17
C PHE A 394 33.69 -5.27 15.85
N PRO A 395 32.58 -5.44 15.13
CA PRO A 395 31.22 -5.14 15.61
C PRO A 395 30.68 -5.85 16.87
N ASP A 396 31.44 -6.76 17.46
CA ASP A 396 31.06 -7.51 18.66
C ASP A 396 32.11 -7.39 19.79
N ASN A 397 33.17 -6.59 19.59
CA ASN A 397 34.25 -6.39 20.54
C ASN A 397 34.31 -4.92 20.97
N PRO A 398 33.72 -4.55 22.12
CA PRO A 398 33.54 -3.15 22.50
C PRO A 398 34.83 -2.42 22.93
N SER A 399 35.97 -3.04 22.67
CA SER A 399 37.29 -2.49 22.91
C SER A 399 38.11 -2.30 21.64
N GLN A 400 37.62 -2.71 20.47
CA GLN A 400 38.31 -2.58 19.19
C GLN A 400 37.35 -2.06 18.14
N TRP A 401 37.84 -1.21 17.23
CA TRP A 401 37.02 -0.65 16.15
C TRP A 401 37.77 -0.45 14.82
N LEU A 402 39.10 -0.55 14.83
CA LEU A 402 39.96 -0.28 13.68
C LEU A 402 40.96 -1.41 13.50
N ASP A 403 41.06 -1.92 12.27
CA ASP A 403 42.07 -2.90 11.83
C ASP A 403 42.85 -2.30 10.64
N THR A 404 44.00 -1.67 10.93
CA THR A 404 44.70 -0.90 9.89
C THR A 404 45.27 -1.79 8.77
N ASP A 405 45.67 -3.02 9.09
CA ASP A 405 46.37 -3.89 8.14
C ASP A 405 45.55 -5.10 7.67
N GLY A 406 44.39 -5.33 8.28
CA GLY A 406 43.37 -6.27 7.86
C GLY A 406 43.63 -7.70 8.33
N ASP A 407 44.40 -7.89 9.40
CA ASP A 407 44.77 -9.21 9.88
C ASP A 407 43.80 -9.80 10.93
N GLY A 408 42.82 -9.00 11.36
CA GLY A 408 41.80 -9.36 12.33
C GLY A 408 42.20 -9.15 13.78
N TRP A 409 43.24 -8.35 14.07
CA TRP A 409 43.56 -7.83 15.39
C TRP A 409 43.42 -6.31 15.41
N GLY A 410 42.98 -5.76 16.54
CA GLY A 410 42.55 -4.37 16.61
C GLY A 410 43.63 -3.43 17.13
N ASP A 411 43.72 -2.25 16.52
CA ASP A 411 44.73 -1.23 16.79
C ASP A 411 44.63 -0.58 18.18
N ASN A 412 43.49 -0.73 18.89
CA ASN A 412 43.28 -0.01 20.14
C ASN A 412 44.06 -0.63 21.30
N GLN A 413 45.15 0.05 21.64
CA GLN A 413 46.09 -0.28 22.72
C GLN A 413 45.62 0.17 24.13
N SER A 414 44.34 0.49 24.29
CA SER A 414 43.81 0.98 25.58
C SER A 414 43.87 -0.10 26.67
N TYR A 415 44.12 0.32 27.92
CA TYR A 415 44.17 -0.62 29.04
C TYR A 415 42.85 -1.39 29.21
N GLY A 416 42.94 -2.72 29.17
CA GLY A 416 41.79 -3.61 29.27
C GLY A 416 41.13 -3.96 27.94
N ALA A 417 41.67 -3.47 26.82
CA ALA A 417 41.26 -3.92 25.49
C ALA A 417 41.60 -5.41 25.28
N THR A 418 40.82 -6.06 24.42
CA THR A 418 40.99 -7.46 24.04
C THR A 418 41.27 -7.55 22.55
N GLN A 419 41.93 -8.63 22.10
CA GLN A 419 42.29 -8.81 20.69
C GLN A 419 43.12 -7.64 20.15
N VAL A 420 44.12 -7.21 20.93
CA VAL A 420 44.99 -6.08 20.63
C VAL A 420 46.07 -6.51 19.65
N ASP A 421 46.27 -5.71 18.61
CA ASP A 421 47.36 -5.86 17.65
C ASP A 421 48.61 -5.09 18.12
N ASP A 422 49.66 -5.82 18.48
CA ASP A 422 50.96 -5.25 18.86
C ASP A 422 51.73 -4.69 17.64
N PHE A 423 51.35 -5.05 16.42
CA PHE A 423 51.95 -4.62 15.15
C PHE A 423 50.93 -4.11 14.10
N PRO A 424 50.23 -2.97 14.34
CA PRO A 424 49.11 -2.45 13.52
C PRO A 424 49.33 -2.18 12.02
N LEU A 425 50.55 -2.42 11.50
CA LEU A 425 50.94 -2.14 10.13
C LEU A 425 51.58 -3.35 9.44
N ILE A 426 51.66 -4.49 10.12
CA ILE A 426 52.35 -5.68 9.66
C ILE A 426 51.36 -6.86 9.70
N PRO A 427 50.62 -7.13 8.61
CA PRO A 427 49.49 -8.09 8.64
C PRO A 427 49.87 -9.57 8.87
N SER A 428 51.15 -9.82 9.11
CA SER A 428 51.70 -11.13 9.42
C SER A 428 52.11 -11.29 10.88
N GLN A 429 52.05 -10.22 11.68
CA GLN A 429 52.39 -10.20 13.10
C GLN A 429 51.28 -9.47 13.85
N TYR A 430 50.86 -9.99 15.00
CA TYR A 430 49.80 -9.38 15.80
C TYR A 430 50.04 -9.43 17.30
N ARG A 431 51.08 -10.14 17.75
CA ARG A 431 51.35 -10.41 19.16
C ARG A 431 52.83 -10.38 19.45
N ASP A 432 53.18 -9.71 20.54
CA ASP A 432 54.52 -9.64 21.11
C ASP A 432 54.46 -10.11 22.58
N THR A 433 54.81 -11.37 22.85
CA THR A 433 54.58 -11.95 24.19
C THR A 433 55.50 -11.38 25.28
N ASP A 434 56.73 -11.02 24.95
CA ASP A 434 57.72 -10.51 25.90
C ASP A 434 58.04 -9.02 25.73
N GLY A 435 57.53 -8.37 24.68
CA GLY A 435 57.60 -6.94 24.46
C GLY A 435 58.92 -6.48 23.82
N ASP A 436 59.59 -7.37 23.09
CA ASP A 436 60.93 -7.12 22.53
C ASP A 436 60.92 -6.42 21.16
N GLY A 437 59.74 -6.27 20.56
CA GLY A 437 59.53 -5.62 19.27
C GLY A 437 59.56 -6.57 18.07
N TYR A 438 59.68 -7.88 18.27
CA TYR A 438 59.54 -8.91 17.24
C TYR A 438 58.26 -9.71 17.46
N GLY A 439 57.57 -10.05 16.36
CA GLY A 439 56.26 -10.70 16.48
C GLY A 439 56.35 -12.22 16.62
N ASP A 440 55.52 -12.78 17.51
CA ASP A 440 55.49 -14.21 17.86
C ASP A 440 55.22 -15.15 16.66
N ASN A 441 54.59 -14.66 15.58
CA ASN A 441 54.23 -15.50 14.44
C ASN A 441 55.49 -15.83 13.63
N ILE A 442 56.07 -17.00 13.87
CA ILE A 442 57.30 -17.49 13.20
C ILE A 442 57.26 -17.51 11.65
N THR A 443 56.06 -17.45 11.06
CA THR A 443 55.90 -17.41 9.60
C THR A 443 55.73 -15.98 9.05
N GLY A 444 55.64 -14.99 9.92
CA GLY A 444 55.49 -13.58 9.59
C GLY A 444 56.82 -12.87 9.33
N PHE A 445 56.70 -11.59 9.00
CA PHE A 445 57.84 -10.70 8.82
C PHE A 445 58.59 -10.51 10.14
N GLU A 446 59.93 -10.56 10.09
CA GLU A 446 60.83 -10.36 11.25
C GLU A 446 60.33 -11.05 12.52
N ALA A 447 60.00 -12.34 12.38
CA ALA A 447 59.40 -13.07 13.47
C ALA A 447 60.38 -13.36 14.60
N ASP A 448 59.85 -13.31 15.81
CA ASP A 448 60.57 -13.65 17.03
C ASP A 448 60.82 -15.16 17.10
N VAL A 449 62.09 -15.51 17.26
CA VAL A 449 62.54 -16.89 17.44
C VAL A 449 62.57 -17.29 18.93
N CYS A 450 62.63 -16.32 19.84
CA CYS A 450 62.67 -16.47 21.29
C CYS A 450 61.55 -15.67 22.02
N PRO A 451 60.26 -16.05 21.84
CA PRO A 451 59.06 -15.30 22.33
C PRO A 451 58.80 -15.31 23.83
N ASN A 452 59.81 -15.65 24.63
CA ASN A 452 59.70 -15.66 26.09
C ASN A 452 61.01 -15.19 26.73
N SER A 453 61.67 -14.22 26.12
CA SER A 453 62.76 -13.47 26.72
C SER A 453 62.29 -12.82 28.02
N SER A 454 63.20 -12.74 28.98
CA SER A 454 62.91 -12.15 30.28
C SER A 454 62.89 -10.63 30.19
N VAL A 455 62.13 -10.01 31.10
CA VAL A 455 62.04 -8.54 31.18
C VAL A 455 63.41 -7.87 31.33
N GLU A 456 64.36 -8.51 32.02
CA GLU A 456 65.72 -7.98 32.16
C GLU A 456 66.46 -7.98 30.82
N GLU A 457 66.26 -9.01 29.98
CA GLU A 457 66.88 -9.11 28.65
C GLU A 457 66.31 -8.03 27.71
N VAL A 458 64.98 -7.90 27.68
CA VAL A 458 64.30 -6.90 26.84
C VAL A 458 64.61 -5.47 27.28
N GLU A 459 64.41 -5.11 28.55
CA GLU A 459 64.62 -3.73 29.03
C GLU A 459 66.10 -3.30 28.98
N SER A 460 67.04 -4.25 29.01
CA SER A 460 68.47 -3.95 28.87
C SER A 460 68.90 -3.79 27.41
N GLY A 461 68.07 -4.21 26.44
CA GLY A 461 68.44 -4.25 25.01
C GLY A 461 69.32 -5.45 24.66
N TRP A 462 69.28 -6.53 25.44
CA TRP A 462 70.02 -7.76 25.20
C TRP A 462 69.30 -8.69 24.22
N ILE A 463 68.81 -8.12 23.12
CA ILE A 463 67.98 -8.80 22.13
C ILE A 463 68.66 -8.72 20.77
N SER A 464 68.92 -9.87 20.17
CA SER A 464 69.58 -9.98 18.87
C SER A 464 68.68 -9.49 17.73
N TRP A 465 69.31 -8.84 16.75
CA TRP A 465 68.64 -8.27 15.57
C TRP A 465 69.29 -8.68 14.25
N ALA A 466 70.50 -9.26 14.28
CA ALA A 466 71.26 -9.62 13.07
C ALA A 466 71.00 -11.06 12.61
N ASP A 467 70.84 -12.01 13.54
CA ASP A 467 70.63 -13.42 13.25
C ASP A 467 69.24 -13.90 13.72
N ARG A 468 69.17 -14.48 14.90
CA ARG A 468 68.00 -15.13 15.47
C ARG A 468 67.23 -14.07 16.25
N LEU A 469 66.34 -13.35 15.55
CA LEU A 469 65.61 -12.20 16.10
C LEU A 469 64.92 -12.56 17.42
N GLY A 470 65.02 -11.65 18.39
CA GLY A 470 64.36 -11.75 19.70
C GLY A 470 65.09 -12.56 20.77
N CYS A 471 66.25 -13.13 20.46
CA CYS A 471 67.00 -13.97 21.39
C CYS A 471 68.05 -13.21 22.20
N LEU A 472 68.50 -13.81 23.31
CA LEU A 472 69.52 -13.23 24.17
C LEU A 472 70.80 -12.89 23.40
N ASP A 473 71.20 -11.63 23.45
CA ASP A 473 72.46 -11.06 22.98
C ASP A 473 73.08 -10.28 24.15
N SER A 474 74.01 -10.91 24.87
CA SER A 474 74.50 -10.38 26.15
C SER A 474 75.45 -9.19 26.04
N ASP A 475 76.11 -9.01 24.89
CA ASP A 475 77.05 -7.91 24.67
C ASP A 475 76.57 -6.86 23.68
N MET A 476 75.40 -7.06 23.05
CA MET A 476 74.66 -6.13 22.22
C MET A 476 75.29 -5.85 20.84
N ASP A 477 76.00 -6.83 20.28
CA ASP A 477 76.59 -6.69 18.94
C ASP A 477 75.63 -7.05 17.79
N GLY A 478 74.46 -7.59 18.14
CA GLY A 478 73.37 -7.98 17.26
C GLY A 478 73.24 -9.49 17.04
N TYR A 479 74.21 -10.30 17.43
CA TYR A 479 74.21 -11.75 17.23
C TYR A 479 73.84 -12.49 18.51
N SER A 480 72.99 -13.50 18.39
CA SER A 480 72.47 -14.22 19.54
C SER A 480 73.50 -15.16 20.18
N ASN A 481 73.47 -15.23 21.51
CA ASN A 481 74.24 -16.17 22.30
C ASN A 481 74.00 -17.63 21.86
N PRO A 482 75.02 -18.51 21.96
CA PRO A 482 74.89 -19.92 21.64
C PRO A 482 74.07 -20.67 22.68
N ASP A 483 73.32 -21.67 22.21
CA ASP A 483 72.62 -22.65 23.06
C ASP A 483 72.76 -24.08 22.53
N LEU A 484 72.02 -25.03 23.13
CA LEU A 484 72.09 -26.46 22.77
C LEU A 484 71.70 -26.76 21.31
N PHE A 485 70.95 -25.88 20.67
CA PHE A 485 70.41 -26.01 19.32
C PHE A 485 70.92 -24.94 18.36
N TRP A 486 71.45 -23.83 18.88
CA TRP A 486 72.11 -22.75 18.15
C TRP A 486 73.58 -22.69 18.55
N VAL A 487 74.42 -23.52 17.93
CA VAL A 487 75.85 -23.63 18.29
C VAL A 487 76.61 -22.43 17.75
N SER A 488 77.65 -21.99 18.47
CA SER A 488 78.52 -20.90 18.04
C SER A 488 79.26 -21.21 16.74
N HIS A 489 79.58 -20.16 15.99
CA HIS A 489 80.46 -20.26 14.83
C HIS A 489 81.81 -20.92 15.20
N PRO A 490 82.46 -21.67 14.28
CA PRO A 490 82.05 -22.10 12.95
C PRO A 490 81.25 -23.40 12.89
N ASP A 491 80.97 -24.05 14.03
CA ASP A 491 80.13 -25.26 14.02
C ASP A 491 78.65 -24.95 13.78
N GLY A 492 78.21 -23.75 14.14
CA GLY A 492 76.90 -23.21 13.82
C GLY A 492 76.97 -21.75 13.40
N PHE A 493 75.97 -20.98 13.80
CA PHE A 493 75.76 -19.60 13.35
C PHE A 493 75.62 -18.61 14.52
N ALA A 494 75.59 -19.10 15.76
CA ALA A 494 75.49 -18.23 16.93
C ALA A 494 76.81 -17.48 17.15
N ASP A 495 76.71 -16.45 17.97
CA ASP A 495 77.85 -15.66 18.39
C ASP A 495 78.95 -16.54 19.04
N ALA A 496 80.16 -16.41 18.52
CA ALA A 496 81.36 -17.06 19.04
C ALA A 496 81.92 -16.41 20.31
N PHE A 497 81.65 -15.12 20.55
CA PHE A 497 82.15 -14.36 21.69
C PHE A 497 81.03 -13.58 22.43
N PRO A 498 80.11 -14.26 23.16
CA PRO A 498 78.92 -13.66 23.81
C PRO A 498 79.13 -12.62 24.92
N ASN A 499 80.36 -12.14 25.10
CA ASN A 499 80.71 -11.14 26.09
C ASN A 499 81.67 -10.08 25.50
N ASP A 500 81.88 -10.06 24.18
CA ASP A 500 82.74 -9.14 23.46
C ASP A 500 81.98 -8.51 22.29
N LEU A 501 81.39 -7.33 22.56
CA LEU A 501 80.66 -6.49 21.60
C LEU A 501 81.35 -6.28 20.24
N SER A 502 82.66 -6.53 20.14
CA SER A 502 83.42 -6.35 18.91
C SER A 502 83.60 -7.61 18.06
N GLN A 503 83.24 -8.79 18.56
CA GLN A 503 83.53 -10.09 17.94
C GLN A 503 82.31 -11.01 17.96
N TRP A 504 81.90 -11.53 16.80
CA TRP A 504 80.78 -12.50 16.72
C TRP A 504 81.09 -13.77 15.93
N HIS A 505 82.25 -13.83 15.27
CA HIS A 505 82.56 -14.86 14.28
C HIS A 505 84.01 -15.33 14.48
N ASP A 506 84.24 -16.64 14.46
CA ASP A 506 85.57 -17.28 14.59
C ASP A 506 85.67 -18.38 13.53
N THR A 507 86.40 -18.16 12.43
CA THR A 507 86.38 -19.09 11.28
C THR A 507 87.21 -20.35 11.48
N ASP A 508 88.23 -20.33 12.32
CA ASP A 508 89.16 -21.46 12.48
C ASP A 508 89.20 -22.07 13.90
N LYS A 509 88.39 -21.56 14.84
CA LYS A 509 88.17 -22.04 16.21
C LYS A 509 89.36 -21.89 17.13
N ASP A 510 90.17 -20.86 16.92
CA ASP A 510 91.33 -20.61 17.76
C ASP A 510 91.03 -19.68 18.95
N GLY A 511 89.81 -19.13 19.02
CA GLY A 511 89.39 -18.25 20.10
C GLY A 511 89.80 -16.78 19.90
N PHE A 512 90.20 -16.39 18.70
CA PHE A 512 90.31 -15.00 18.25
C PHE A 512 89.23 -14.71 17.20
N GLY A 513 88.52 -13.59 17.36
CA GLY A 513 87.38 -13.29 16.49
C GLY A 513 87.80 -12.62 15.18
N ASP A 514 87.14 -12.96 14.08
CA ASP A 514 87.50 -12.53 12.73
C ASP A 514 87.39 -11.01 12.50
N ASN A 515 86.64 -10.29 13.33
CA ASN A 515 86.39 -8.87 13.09
C ASN A 515 87.62 -8.05 13.45
N VAL A 516 87.99 -7.15 12.54
CA VAL A 516 89.07 -6.16 12.77
C VAL A 516 88.53 -4.79 13.17
N GLU A 517 87.26 -4.51 12.85
CA GLU A 517 86.55 -3.30 13.21
C GLU A 517 85.08 -3.63 13.51
N TYR A 518 84.46 -2.87 14.41
CA TYR A 518 83.03 -2.99 14.75
C TYR A 518 82.39 -1.59 14.89
N PHE A 519 81.07 -1.53 14.79
CA PHE A 519 80.32 -0.28 14.97
C PHE A 519 79.73 -0.22 16.37
N ASP A 520 80.09 0.80 17.16
CA ASP A 520 79.69 0.92 18.57
C ASP A 520 78.33 1.64 18.77
N GLY A 521 77.57 1.87 17.70
CA GLY A 521 76.36 2.68 17.69
C GLY A 521 76.58 4.13 17.25
N ASP A 522 77.80 4.66 17.32
CA ASP A 522 78.14 6.03 16.92
C ASP A 522 79.18 6.09 15.79
N THR A 523 80.24 5.27 15.89
CA THR A 523 81.41 5.30 15.01
C THR A 523 82.05 3.91 14.85
N TRP A 524 82.80 3.72 13.77
CA TRP A 524 83.63 2.52 13.58
C TRP A 524 84.84 2.55 14.52
N ARG A 525 85.09 1.45 15.25
CA ARG A 525 86.22 1.24 16.15
C ARG A 525 86.99 -0.01 15.78
N GLU A 526 88.29 -0.03 16.09
CA GLU A 526 89.08 -1.27 16.02
C GLU A 526 88.52 -2.30 17.01
N ALA A 527 88.34 -3.53 16.52
CA ALA A 527 87.82 -4.62 17.33
C ALA A 527 88.89 -5.11 18.33
N TRP A 528 88.44 -5.59 19.48
CA TRP A 528 89.34 -6.08 20.51
C TRP A 528 89.93 -7.43 20.06
N ARG A 529 91.26 -7.49 19.91
CA ARG A 529 92.02 -8.71 19.61
C ARG A 529 91.50 -9.50 18.40
N GLY A 530 91.14 -8.77 17.34
CA GLY A 530 90.72 -9.39 16.09
C GLY A 530 91.80 -10.30 15.52
N ASP A 531 91.39 -11.47 15.04
CA ASP A 531 92.23 -12.47 14.42
C ASP A 531 92.80 -11.92 13.12
N GLY A 532 94.12 -11.83 13.10
CA GLY A 532 94.83 -11.43 11.91
C GLY A 532 94.90 -12.53 10.87
N CYS A 533 94.72 -13.80 11.22
CA CYS A 533 94.88 -14.99 10.39
C CYS A 533 93.59 -15.72 9.97
N VAL A 534 92.40 -15.37 10.44
CA VAL A 534 91.00 -15.75 10.09
C VAL A 534 90.73 -17.21 9.67
N ALA A 535 91.45 -17.74 8.69
CA ALA A 535 91.26 -19.08 8.17
C ALA A 535 92.38 -20.06 8.57
N THR A 536 93.25 -19.69 9.51
CA THR A 536 94.38 -20.51 9.95
C THR A 536 94.64 -20.33 11.44
N ALA A 537 94.15 -21.31 12.21
CA ALA A 537 94.21 -21.30 13.67
C ALA A 537 95.61 -21.04 14.21
N GLY A 538 95.67 -20.19 15.23
CA GLY A 538 96.90 -19.79 15.88
C GLY A 538 96.72 -19.37 17.34
N GLU A 539 97.83 -19.06 18.01
CA GLU A 539 97.84 -18.76 19.45
C GLU A 539 98.64 -17.48 19.77
N SER A 540 99.09 -16.74 18.75
CA SER A 540 99.83 -15.48 18.94
C SER A 540 98.97 -14.42 19.63
N THR A 541 99.60 -13.63 20.50
CA THR A 541 98.91 -12.64 21.37
C THR A 541 99.62 -11.29 21.49
N MET A 542 100.81 -11.12 20.89
CA MET A 542 101.62 -9.92 21.07
C MET A 542 101.57 -8.96 19.88
N ASP A 543 101.41 -9.49 18.67
CA ASP A 543 101.40 -8.73 17.43
C ASP A 543 100.12 -8.96 16.63
N ARG A 544 100.10 -9.96 15.76
CA ARG A 544 98.97 -10.34 14.93
C ARG A 544 98.29 -11.48 15.65
N TRP A 545 97.20 -11.19 16.34
CA TRP A 545 96.46 -12.15 17.17
C TRP A 545 95.91 -13.29 16.32
N GLY A 546 95.79 -14.51 16.86
CA GLY A 546 95.21 -15.68 16.17
C GLY A 546 96.04 -16.27 15.01
N CYS A 547 97.31 -15.88 14.89
CA CYS A 547 98.19 -16.45 13.89
C CYS A 547 99.06 -17.59 14.45
N PRO A 548 99.54 -18.51 13.58
CA PRO A 548 100.47 -19.54 13.99
C PRO A 548 101.65 -18.96 14.76
N ASP A 549 101.92 -19.53 15.93
CA ASP A 549 103.03 -19.24 16.82
C ASP A 549 103.54 -20.61 17.27
N PHE A 550 104.58 -21.10 16.59
CA PHE A 550 105.00 -22.50 16.77
C PHE A 550 105.72 -22.75 18.09
N ASP A 551 106.35 -21.73 18.68
CA ASP A 551 107.13 -21.87 19.91
C ASP A 551 106.43 -21.32 21.18
N GLU A 552 105.25 -20.71 21.00
CA GLU A 552 104.35 -20.23 22.06
C GLU A 552 104.92 -19.05 22.87
N ASP A 553 105.71 -18.17 22.25
CA ASP A 553 106.24 -16.98 22.89
C ASP A 553 105.35 -15.73 22.79
N GLY A 554 104.27 -15.86 22.03
CA GLY A 554 103.22 -14.87 21.81
C GLY A 554 103.36 -14.09 20.51
N TRP A 555 104.46 -14.21 19.76
CA TRP A 555 104.66 -13.51 18.48
C TRP A 555 104.37 -14.42 17.29
N SER A 556 103.69 -13.89 16.28
CA SER A 556 103.27 -14.69 15.13
C SER A 556 104.41 -15.05 14.16
N ASP A 557 104.36 -16.27 13.63
CA ASP A 557 105.29 -16.81 12.64
C ASP A 557 105.34 -15.94 11.36
N PRO A 558 106.53 -15.77 10.76
CA PRO A 558 106.66 -14.99 9.54
C PRO A 558 106.06 -15.70 8.33
N THR A 559 105.40 -14.94 7.47
CA THR A 559 104.91 -15.40 6.17
C THR A 559 105.58 -14.65 5.01
N THR A 560 105.25 -15.02 3.78
CA THR A 560 105.73 -14.29 2.58
C THR A 560 105.28 -12.82 2.54
N HIS A 561 104.24 -12.45 3.31
CA HIS A 561 103.69 -11.09 3.38
C HIS A 561 103.76 -10.49 4.80
N TRP A 562 104.20 -11.27 5.79
CA TRP A 562 104.38 -10.88 7.19
C TRP A 562 105.82 -11.16 7.58
N LEU A 563 106.69 -10.16 7.44
CA LEU A 563 108.14 -10.38 7.48
C LEU A 563 108.67 -10.45 8.92
N ALA A 564 109.61 -11.37 9.15
CA ALA A 564 110.39 -11.46 10.39
C ALA A 564 111.18 -10.18 10.67
N SER A 565 111.35 -9.85 11.95
CA SER A 565 112.28 -8.82 12.41
C SER A 565 113.72 -9.07 11.90
N PRO A 566 114.49 -8.02 11.50
CA PRO A 566 114.17 -6.59 11.52
C PRO A 566 113.42 -6.08 10.28
N GLY A 567 113.10 -6.97 9.32
CA GLY A 567 112.44 -6.61 8.06
C GLY A 567 110.93 -6.38 8.17
N GLY A 568 110.32 -6.86 9.26
CA GLY A 568 108.95 -6.59 9.67
C GLY A 568 108.81 -6.75 11.19
N ILE A 569 107.63 -7.18 11.63
CA ILE A 569 107.29 -7.30 13.06
C ILE A 569 106.96 -8.74 13.49
N ALA A 570 107.01 -9.70 12.56
CA ALA A 570 106.84 -11.12 12.86
C ALA A 570 108.04 -11.69 13.63
N ASP A 571 107.84 -12.84 14.26
CA ASP A 571 108.89 -13.56 14.96
C ASP A 571 110.06 -13.93 14.02
N ALA A 572 111.28 -13.64 14.48
CA ALA A 572 112.51 -13.99 13.81
C ALA A 572 113.02 -15.40 14.15
N TYR A 573 112.51 -16.02 15.22
CA TYR A 573 112.93 -17.35 15.68
C TYR A 573 111.76 -18.29 16.01
N PRO A 574 110.96 -18.73 15.02
CA PRO A 574 109.75 -19.57 15.23
C PRO A 574 109.94 -20.94 15.89
N GLU A 575 111.15 -21.28 16.34
CA GLU A 575 111.48 -22.54 17.01
C GLU A 575 112.15 -22.31 18.39
N ASP A 576 112.26 -21.07 18.89
CA ASP A 576 112.96 -20.70 20.13
C ASP A 576 112.22 -19.62 20.94
N SER A 577 111.34 -20.09 21.84
CA SER A 577 110.46 -19.26 22.65
C SER A 577 111.10 -18.32 23.67
N THR A 578 112.44 -18.26 23.68
CA THR A 578 113.18 -17.31 24.51
C THR A 578 113.51 -16.02 23.78
N GLN A 579 113.27 -15.94 22.47
CA GLN A 579 113.74 -14.87 21.61
C GLN A 579 112.78 -14.64 20.43
N TRP A 580 112.16 -13.45 20.34
CA TRP A 580 111.25 -13.14 19.22
C TRP A 580 111.80 -12.10 18.21
N HIS A 581 112.78 -11.29 18.61
CA HIS A 581 113.21 -10.10 17.85
C HIS A 581 114.71 -10.10 17.53
N ASP A 582 115.06 -9.94 16.25
CA ASP A 582 116.43 -9.67 15.79
C ASP A 582 116.61 -8.19 15.46
N ARG A 583 117.06 -7.39 16.43
CA ARG A 583 117.09 -5.92 16.31
C ARG A 583 118.15 -5.40 15.35
N ASP A 584 119.24 -6.13 15.16
CA ASP A 584 120.40 -5.70 14.37
C ASP A 584 120.69 -6.59 13.15
N GLY A 585 119.86 -7.61 12.91
CA GLY A 585 119.89 -8.45 11.71
C GLY A 585 121.08 -9.41 11.71
N ASP A 586 121.59 -9.77 12.88
CA ASP A 586 122.79 -10.60 13.04
C ASP A 586 122.49 -12.11 13.18
N GLY A 587 121.20 -12.46 13.22
CA GLY A 587 120.70 -13.83 13.38
C GLY A 587 120.77 -14.35 14.82
N ARG A 588 120.83 -13.47 15.83
CA ARG A 588 120.63 -13.81 17.26
C ARG A 588 119.60 -12.89 17.91
N GLY A 589 118.73 -13.45 18.76
CA GLY A 589 117.68 -12.69 19.43
C GLY A 589 118.21 -11.76 20.53
N GLY A 590 117.61 -10.58 20.62
CA GLY A 590 117.89 -9.62 21.68
C GLY A 590 116.91 -9.79 22.85
N GLY A 591 117.38 -10.28 23.99
CA GLY A 591 116.58 -10.39 25.22
C GLY A 591 116.24 -9.07 25.91
#